data_AF-A0A3D4BN22-F1
#
_entry.id   AF-A0A3D4BN22-F1
#
_cell.length_a   1.000
_cell.length_b   1.000
_cell.length_c   1.000
_cell.angle_alpha   90.00
_cell.angle_beta   90.00
_cell.angle_gamma   90.00
#
_symmetry.space_group_name_H-M   'P 1'
#
loop_
_entity.id
_entity.type
_entity.pdbx_description
1 polymer ?
#
loop_
_entity_poly.entity_id
_entity_poly.type
_entity_poly.pdbx_seq_one_letter_code
_entity_poly.pdbx_strand_id
1 'polypeptide(L)'
;MNKNLLFLLSLTFSFIGSYTKAQSTIFSEDFESCGHGTRYTEVNSHSDGGSDYFVRTDGSSGNTTVNCVSTSTTGLSAFLGMSNSFYYVGEDIDDSNLLPDSGYVMFDDIDISGFTNLEISGLFALVTNGCDNDQYMKVSVDIDNSGTFTLIGAFRTVGGGNAVNVSQDTDLDGAGDGTVLSSTFQNFTFNVIGTGSLIDIRVMVRTNTGADEFAFDNISLKGTSATTTWTGSWSNGIPNANMDVVIAENISVSSFTCRNLTINASKVLLLGSGQTVTVTGTSITNNGFGLIAVDAAGRLNLDNNGNTITLSGNISGGFRGIVEIQGTTTFATNGLITISAPSASSFGQVTGTGTVNGNISMQAFLDASTGRYFYLGSPFTNAVLSDFKESGAIMVSSSSSQGTAWEWDAANAEWDPAGGGNLANVATRGRGYAMYAGMNGSYGPFLIDDGDRTGTVSISGTISNDATVNVGLSYNDGQAAGVSFVGGSGVSATEGWNLVANPYAAIYDWEGQAIPADMSSAIYRFNGTNYSAYTKGAG
;
A
#
# COMPACT_ATOMS: atom_id res chain seq x y z
N MET A 1 -28.20 42.38 32.16
CA MET A 1 -28.39 41.50 30.99
C MET A 1 -27.97 42.27 29.75
N ASN A 2 -26.70 42.16 29.34
CA ASN A 2 -26.18 42.89 28.19
C ASN A 2 -26.32 42.05 26.92
N LYS A 3 -27.16 42.52 25.99
CA LYS A 3 -27.53 41.88 24.72
C LYS A 3 -26.40 41.88 23.66
N ASN A 4 -25.17 42.20 24.04
CA ASN A 4 -24.03 42.31 23.12
C ASN A 4 -23.08 41.10 23.15
N LEU A 5 -23.42 40.05 23.92
CA LEU A 5 -22.62 38.81 23.96
C LEU A 5 -23.23 37.67 23.12
N LEU A 6 -24.28 37.95 22.33
CA LEU A 6 -24.98 36.94 21.52
C LEU A 6 -24.70 37.05 20.01
N PHE A 7 -23.80 37.96 19.60
CA PHE A 7 -23.41 38.14 18.19
C PHE A 7 -22.00 37.66 17.86
N LEU A 8 -21.28 37.11 18.84
CA LEU A 8 -19.93 36.56 18.67
C LEU A 8 -19.89 35.01 18.73
N LEU A 9 -21.05 34.37 18.55
CA LEU A 9 -21.20 32.92 18.56
C LEU A 9 -22.09 32.41 17.38
N SER A 10 -21.96 33.01 16.20
CA SER A 10 -22.51 32.43 14.95
C SER A 10 -21.58 32.51 13.74
N LEU A 11 -20.31 32.92 13.93
CA LEU A 11 -19.31 32.93 12.86
C LEU A 11 -18.31 31.77 13.03
N THR A 12 -18.85 30.57 13.29
CA THR A 12 -18.10 29.33 13.19
C THR A 12 -18.23 28.80 11.77
N PHE A 13 -17.12 28.86 11.03
CA PHE A 13 -16.76 28.01 9.91
C PHE A 13 -17.76 27.87 8.74
N SER A 14 -17.56 28.70 7.71
CA SER A 14 -17.76 28.28 6.32
C SER A 14 -16.72 28.95 5.44
N PHE A 15 -15.44 28.74 5.75
CA PHE A 15 -14.46 28.59 4.69
C PHE A 15 -14.58 27.14 4.21
N ILE A 16 -15.53 26.90 3.29
CA ILE A 16 -15.38 25.79 2.37
C ILE A 16 -14.23 26.24 1.47
N GLY A 17 -13.00 25.93 1.88
CA GLY A 17 -11.88 25.96 0.97
C GLY A 17 -12.27 25.05 -0.17
N SER A 18 -12.44 25.61 -1.37
CA SER A 18 -12.46 24.80 -2.59
C SER A 18 -11.09 24.14 -2.67
N TYR A 19 -10.98 22.93 -2.12
CA TYR A 19 -9.82 22.09 -2.33
C TYR A 19 -9.84 21.74 -3.82
N THR A 20 -9.11 22.51 -4.62
CA THR A 20 -8.74 22.06 -5.96
C THR A 20 -7.86 20.84 -5.74
N LYS A 21 -8.42 19.65 -5.92
CA LYS A 21 -7.64 18.42 -5.90
C LYS A 21 -6.57 18.53 -6.97
N ALA A 22 -5.32 18.29 -6.59
CA ALA A 22 -4.24 18.21 -7.55
C ALA A 22 -4.50 17.03 -8.50
N GLN A 23 -4.22 17.22 -9.79
CA GLN A 23 -4.23 16.12 -10.74
C GLN A 23 -3.19 15.07 -10.32
N SER A 24 -3.53 13.80 -10.55
CA SER A 24 -2.67 12.64 -10.34
C SER A 24 -2.23 12.10 -11.69
N THR A 25 -0.98 11.67 -11.80
CA THR A 25 -0.52 10.91 -12.96
C THR A 25 -1.23 9.56 -12.98
N ILE A 26 -1.90 9.27 -14.10
CA ILE A 26 -2.59 8.01 -14.37
C ILE A 26 -1.65 7.10 -15.16
N PHE A 27 -0.93 7.67 -16.13
CA PHE A 27 -0.02 6.96 -17.01
C PHE A 27 1.17 7.85 -17.40
N SER A 28 2.32 7.23 -17.67
CA SER A 28 3.49 7.88 -18.26
C SER A 28 4.37 6.88 -19.02
N GLU A 29 4.87 7.29 -20.18
CA GLU A 29 5.89 6.61 -20.97
C GLU A 29 7.03 7.58 -21.31
N ASP A 30 8.24 7.28 -20.84
CA ASP A 30 9.47 8.03 -21.09
C ASP A 30 10.41 7.36 -22.10
N PHE A 31 10.00 6.21 -22.65
CA PHE A 31 10.75 5.42 -23.61
C PHE A 31 12.15 4.96 -23.17
N GLU A 32 12.55 5.10 -21.91
CA GLU A 32 13.91 4.73 -21.46
C GLU A 32 14.16 3.23 -21.50
N SER A 33 13.09 2.44 -21.39
CA SER A 33 13.09 1.02 -21.69
C SER A 33 12.19 0.72 -22.87
N CYS A 34 12.45 -0.37 -23.58
CA CYS A 34 11.59 -0.74 -24.68
C CYS A 34 10.25 -1.29 -24.16
N GLY A 35 9.14 -0.70 -24.62
CA GLY A 35 7.78 -1.01 -24.18
C GLY A 35 6.90 -1.66 -25.25
N HIS A 36 7.42 -1.91 -26.45
CA HIS A 36 6.69 -2.53 -27.55
C HIS A 36 5.99 -3.83 -27.11
N GLY A 37 4.72 -3.96 -27.45
CA GLY A 37 3.90 -5.15 -27.18
C GLY A 37 3.52 -5.34 -25.71
N THR A 38 3.86 -4.39 -24.83
CA THR A 38 3.48 -4.44 -23.41
C THR A 38 2.89 -3.13 -22.91
N ARG A 39 3.59 -2.01 -23.10
CA ARG A 39 3.16 -0.66 -22.68
C ARG A 39 2.62 0.17 -23.84
N TYR A 40 3.08 -0.10 -25.06
CA TYR A 40 2.62 0.54 -26.28
C TYR A 40 2.79 -0.39 -27.48
N THR A 41 2.15 -0.02 -28.59
CA THR A 41 2.39 -0.61 -29.90
C THR A 41 2.75 0.47 -30.92
N GLU A 42 3.56 0.10 -31.89
CA GLU A 42 3.97 0.97 -32.99
C GLU A 42 3.29 0.49 -34.27
N VAL A 43 2.81 1.43 -35.06
CA VAL A 43 2.35 1.18 -36.41
C VAL A 43 3.23 1.92 -37.38
N ASN A 44 3.61 1.19 -38.44
CA ASN A 44 4.58 1.62 -39.44
C ASN A 44 5.95 2.03 -38.84
N SER A 45 6.40 1.36 -37.78
CA SER A 45 7.80 1.49 -37.33
C SER A 45 8.72 0.74 -38.28
N HIS A 46 9.74 1.44 -38.77
CA HIS A 46 10.68 0.94 -39.78
C HIS A 46 11.96 1.78 -39.81
N SER A 47 12.98 1.26 -40.48
CA SER A 47 14.12 2.06 -40.96
C SER A 47 14.72 1.39 -42.19
N ASP A 48 15.04 2.18 -43.21
CA ASP A 48 15.79 1.75 -44.41
C ASP A 48 17.32 1.75 -44.19
N GLY A 49 17.77 2.24 -43.03
CA GLY A 49 19.18 2.45 -42.66
C GLY A 49 19.73 3.85 -42.98
N GLY A 50 18.93 4.68 -43.65
CA GLY A 50 19.20 6.08 -43.99
C GLY A 50 18.08 6.99 -43.49
N SER A 51 17.62 7.88 -44.36
CA SER A 51 16.69 8.98 -44.07
C SER A 51 15.22 8.56 -43.91
N ASP A 52 14.87 7.30 -44.15
CA ASP A 52 13.45 6.88 -44.15
C ASP A 52 13.20 6.00 -42.93
N TYR A 53 12.56 6.56 -41.91
CA TYR A 53 12.38 5.88 -40.63
C TYR A 53 11.24 6.38 -39.76
N PHE A 54 10.77 5.47 -38.91
CA PHE A 54 10.02 5.77 -37.70
C PHE A 54 10.50 4.85 -36.58
N VAL A 55 11.36 5.37 -35.70
CA VAL A 55 12.15 4.59 -34.74
C VAL A 55 12.17 5.20 -33.36
N ARG A 56 12.42 4.35 -32.36
CA ARG A 56 12.90 4.77 -31.04
C ARG A 56 14.42 4.88 -31.07
N THR A 57 14.99 5.97 -30.55
CA THR A 57 16.44 6.23 -30.59
C THR A 57 16.90 7.08 -29.41
N ASP A 58 18.22 7.10 -29.15
CA ASP A 58 18.88 8.09 -28.30
C ASP A 58 19.54 9.25 -29.09
N GLY A 59 19.33 9.29 -30.41
CA GLY A 59 19.95 10.24 -31.33
C GLY A 59 21.31 9.79 -31.89
N SER A 60 21.81 8.63 -31.51
CA SER A 60 23.02 8.03 -32.10
C SER A 60 22.67 7.04 -33.21
N SER A 61 23.40 7.09 -34.32
CA SER A 61 23.14 6.29 -35.53
C SER A 61 23.27 4.77 -35.36
N GLY A 62 23.85 4.33 -34.24
CA GLY A 62 23.98 2.92 -33.87
C GLY A 62 22.99 2.44 -32.81
N ASN A 63 22.13 3.33 -32.29
CA ASN A 63 21.20 3.01 -31.21
C ASN A 63 19.78 3.45 -31.58
N THR A 64 19.30 2.83 -32.66
CA THR A 64 17.91 2.91 -33.10
C THR A 64 17.26 1.55 -32.91
N THR A 65 15.95 1.53 -32.69
CA THR A 65 15.18 0.30 -32.59
C THR A 65 13.85 0.41 -33.32
N VAL A 66 13.48 -0.66 -34.02
CA VAL A 66 12.15 -0.92 -34.57
C VAL A 66 11.53 -2.07 -33.77
N ASN A 67 10.40 -1.87 -33.11
CA ASN A 67 9.74 -2.91 -32.29
C ASN A 67 10.70 -3.59 -31.29
N CYS A 68 11.51 -2.81 -30.58
CA CYS A 68 12.61 -3.26 -29.71
C CYS A 68 13.77 -4.02 -30.37
N VAL A 69 13.79 -4.16 -31.70
CA VAL A 69 14.90 -4.80 -32.41
C VAL A 69 15.89 -3.73 -32.84
N SER A 70 17.16 -3.90 -32.47
CA SER A 70 18.22 -2.97 -32.84
C SER A 70 18.37 -2.87 -34.35
N THR A 71 18.37 -1.62 -34.83
CA THR A 71 18.63 -1.20 -36.20
C THR A 71 19.76 -0.18 -36.19
N SER A 72 20.31 0.13 -37.37
CA SER A 72 21.23 1.26 -37.54
C SER A 72 20.64 2.19 -38.56
N THR A 73 20.29 3.40 -38.12
CA THR A 73 19.73 4.47 -38.94
C THR A 73 20.75 5.59 -39.00
N THR A 74 21.10 6.03 -40.20
CA THR A 74 21.98 7.19 -40.39
C THR A 74 21.15 8.39 -40.83
N GLY A 75 21.65 9.62 -40.65
CA GLY A 75 20.91 10.82 -41.06
C GLY A 75 20.12 11.51 -39.95
N LEU A 76 19.90 10.86 -38.81
CA LEU A 76 19.23 11.44 -37.62
C LEU A 76 19.71 12.85 -37.28
N SER A 77 18.79 13.80 -37.18
CA SER A 77 19.08 15.14 -36.70
C SER A 77 19.31 15.18 -35.19
N ALA A 78 20.01 16.22 -34.75
CA ALA A 78 20.29 16.44 -33.34
C ALA A 78 19.09 17.10 -32.65
N PHE A 79 18.43 16.34 -31.78
CA PHE A 79 17.45 16.86 -30.83
C PHE A 79 18.07 17.14 -29.46
N LEU A 80 17.54 18.12 -28.74
CA LEU A 80 17.97 18.50 -27.39
C LEU A 80 16.78 18.56 -26.43
N GLY A 81 17.02 18.31 -25.15
CA GLY A 81 16.01 18.53 -24.11
C GLY A 81 14.96 17.42 -23.97
N MET A 82 15.18 16.24 -24.56
CA MET A 82 14.38 15.05 -24.25
C MET A 82 14.46 14.69 -22.75
N SER A 83 13.51 13.91 -22.26
CA SER A 83 13.59 13.28 -20.96
C SER A 83 14.65 12.19 -21.02
N ASN A 84 15.67 12.30 -20.17
CA ASN A 84 16.76 11.33 -20.12
C ASN A 84 17.46 11.12 -21.48
N SER A 85 17.24 9.99 -22.17
CA SER A 85 18.05 9.59 -23.34
C SER A 85 17.24 9.17 -24.56
N PHE A 86 16.16 8.40 -24.41
CA PHE A 86 15.45 7.79 -25.53
C PHE A 86 14.14 8.50 -25.87
N TYR A 87 13.83 8.57 -27.17
CA TYR A 87 12.62 9.21 -27.70
C TYR A 87 12.20 8.54 -29.02
N TYR A 88 11.03 8.91 -29.54
CA TYR A 88 10.61 8.54 -30.88
C TYR A 88 10.89 9.66 -31.87
N VAL A 89 11.32 9.28 -33.08
CA VAL A 89 11.55 10.19 -34.19
C VAL A 89 11.11 9.56 -35.50
N GLY A 90 10.65 10.38 -36.45
CA GLY A 90 10.43 9.92 -37.81
C GLY A 90 10.72 10.97 -38.87
N GLU A 91 11.20 10.48 -40.01
CA GLU A 91 11.63 11.18 -41.22
C GLU A 91 11.11 10.37 -42.42
N ASP A 92 10.61 11.05 -43.46
CA ASP A 92 10.17 10.47 -44.73
C ASP A 92 9.39 9.12 -44.58
N ILE A 93 8.32 9.15 -43.79
CA ILE A 93 7.62 7.93 -43.33
C ILE A 93 6.80 7.27 -44.45
N ASP A 94 6.57 7.98 -45.56
CA ASP A 94 5.69 7.56 -46.65
C ASP A 94 6.40 6.90 -47.85
N ASP A 95 7.66 6.44 -47.68
CA ASP A 95 8.34 5.73 -48.77
C ASP A 95 7.47 4.60 -49.33
N SER A 96 7.47 4.59 -50.66
CA SER A 96 6.61 3.95 -51.66
C SER A 96 6.22 2.48 -51.48
N ASN A 97 6.68 1.80 -50.43
CA ASN A 97 6.32 0.42 -50.08
C ASN A 97 5.64 0.26 -48.71
N LEU A 98 5.50 1.33 -47.92
CA LEU A 98 4.96 1.31 -46.57
C LEU A 98 3.65 2.09 -46.51
N LEU A 99 2.53 1.36 -46.54
CA LEU A 99 1.22 1.90 -46.19
C LEU A 99 0.92 1.53 -44.73
N PRO A 100 0.44 2.48 -43.89
CA PRO A 100 0.03 3.85 -44.21
C PRO A 100 1.20 4.86 -44.31
N ASP A 101 0.96 6.00 -44.95
CA ASP A 101 1.87 7.16 -45.10
C ASP A 101 2.06 7.97 -43.80
N SER A 102 2.02 7.30 -42.66
CA SER A 102 2.20 7.85 -41.33
C SER A 102 2.63 6.75 -40.35
N GLY A 103 3.34 7.15 -39.31
CA GLY A 103 3.76 6.29 -38.20
C GLY A 103 3.07 6.75 -36.93
N TYR A 104 2.73 5.81 -36.05
CA TYR A 104 2.19 6.20 -34.74
C TYR A 104 2.56 5.23 -33.63
N VAL A 105 2.65 5.77 -32.42
CA VAL A 105 2.70 5.00 -31.17
C VAL A 105 1.32 5.05 -30.54
N MET A 106 0.83 3.88 -30.14
CA MET A 106 -0.47 3.68 -29.50
C MET A 106 -0.29 3.15 -28.08
N PHE A 107 -1.00 3.76 -27.15
CA PHE A 107 -1.14 3.30 -25.77
C PHE A 107 -2.59 2.88 -25.57
N ASP A 108 -2.84 1.58 -25.46
CA ASP A 108 -4.18 1.02 -25.42
C ASP A 108 -4.64 0.74 -23.98
N ASP A 109 -5.95 0.86 -23.76
CA ASP A 109 -6.68 0.41 -22.56
C ASP A 109 -6.12 0.98 -21.23
N ILE A 110 -5.72 2.26 -21.21
CA ILE A 110 -5.33 2.93 -19.96
C ILE A 110 -6.57 3.14 -19.09
N ASP A 111 -6.58 2.59 -17.87
CA ASP A 111 -7.70 2.74 -16.94
C ASP A 111 -7.83 4.19 -16.43
N ILE A 112 -8.93 4.85 -16.81
CA ILE A 112 -9.32 6.19 -16.37
C ILE A 112 -10.59 6.19 -15.52
N SER A 113 -11.06 5.00 -15.11
CA SER A 113 -12.29 4.85 -14.33
C SER A 113 -12.25 5.75 -13.09
N GLY A 114 -13.22 6.65 -12.96
CA GLY A 114 -13.30 7.55 -11.81
C GLY A 114 -12.33 8.73 -11.83
N PHE A 115 -11.71 9.06 -12.97
CA PHE A 115 -11.00 10.32 -13.18
C PHE A 115 -11.83 11.33 -14.00
N THR A 116 -11.63 12.61 -13.72
CA THR A 116 -12.15 13.76 -14.46
C THR A 116 -11.03 14.76 -14.76
N ASN A 117 -11.29 15.81 -15.52
CA ASN A 117 -10.29 16.84 -15.88
C ASN A 117 -9.00 16.20 -16.42
N LEU A 118 -9.17 15.30 -17.39
CA LEU A 118 -8.09 14.55 -18.01
C LEU A 118 -7.22 15.49 -18.86
N GLU A 119 -5.92 15.36 -18.73
CA GLU A 119 -4.92 16.14 -19.49
C GLU A 119 -3.81 15.21 -19.95
N ILE A 120 -3.45 15.30 -21.23
CA ILE A 120 -2.29 14.63 -21.79
C ILE A 120 -1.17 15.66 -21.98
N SER A 121 0.01 15.36 -21.47
CA SER A 121 1.23 16.13 -21.70
C SER A 121 2.25 15.31 -22.45
N GLY A 122 3.12 15.98 -23.20
CA GLY A 122 4.26 15.34 -23.87
C GLY A 122 5.33 16.36 -24.24
N LEU A 123 6.54 15.85 -24.46
CA LEU A 123 7.63 16.59 -25.05
C LEU A 123 7.58 16.41 -26.56
N PHE A 124 7.64 17.52 -27.31
CA PHE A 124 7.55 17.52 -28.77
C PHE A 124 8.61 18.42 -29.38
N ALA A 125 9.21 17.99 -30.50
CA ALA A 125 10.26 18.70 -31.23
C ALA A 125 10.15 18.49 -32.75
N LEU A 126 10.83 19.35 -33.51
CA LEU A 126 10.94 19.28 -34.96
C LEU A 126 12.31 19.79 -35.43
N VAL A 127 12.94 19.07 -36.35
CA VAL A 127 14.00 19.60 -37.21
C VAL A 127 13.44 19.66 -38.63
N THR A 128 13.55 20.81 -39.29
CA THR A 128 13.02 21.03 -40.64
C THR A 128 13.92 21.97 -41.42
N ASN A 129 13.94 21.82 -42.75
CA ASN A 129 14.51 22.79 -43.70
C ASN A 129 13.44 23.38 -44.65
N GLY A 130 12.17 23.32 -44.22
CA GLY A 130 11.00 23.79 -44.96
C GLY A 130 9.93 22.70 -45.07
N CYS A 131 8.99 22.68 -44.12
CA CYS A 131 7.87 21.74 -44.12
C CYS A 131 6.85 22.02 -45.22
N ASP A 132 6.39 20.96 -45.87
CA ASP A 132 5.23 20.99 -46.77
C ASP A 132 3.91 20.97 -45.99
N ASN A 133 2.83 21.42 -46.64
CA ASN A 133 1.55 21.71 -45.99
C ASN A 133 0.76 20.47 -45.53
N ASP A 134 1.18 19.26 -45.92
CA ASP A 134 0.51 18.01 -45.55
C ASP A 134 1.17 17.29 -44.37
N GLN A 135 2.30 17.80 -43.86
CA GLN A 135 3.03 17.22 -42.74
C GLN A 135 2.41 17.60 -41.38
N TYR A 136 2.48 16.69 -40.41
CA TYR A 136 1.91 16.93 -39.09
C TYR A 136 2.41 15.97 -38.02
N MET A 137 2.24 16.41 -36.79
CA MET A 137 2.17 15.52 -35.63
C MET A 137 0.85 15.74 -34.89
N LYS A 138 0.18 14.66 -34.49
CA LYS A 138 -1.15 14.70 -33.86
C LYS A 138 -1.18 13.84 -32.61
N VAL A 139 -1.88 14.33 -31.60
CA VAL A 139 -2.28 13.58 -30.42
C VAL A 139 -3.79 13.39 -30.47
N SER A 140 -4.23 12.13 -30.46
CA SER A 140 -5.65 11.77 -30.47
C SER A 140 -5.95 10.77 -29.38
N VAL A 141 -7.21 10.71 -28.97
CA VAL A 141 -7.67 9.76 -27.96
C VAL A 141 -8.94 9.05 -28.39
N ASP A 142 -9.11 7.80 -27.97
CA ASP A 142 -10.39 7.09 -28.01
C ASP A 142 -10.78 6.77 -26.57
N ILE A 143 -11.98 7.17 -26.14
CA ILE A 143 -12.48 6.89 -24.80
C ILE A 143 -13.45 5.72 -24.91
N ASP A 144 -13.27 4.75 -24.02
CA ASP A 144 -14.11 3.55 -23.90
C ASP A 144 -14.21 2.73 -25.19
N ASN A 145 -13.10 2.64 -25.94
CA ASN A 145 -13.02 1.85 -27.17
C ASN A 145 -14.19 2.17 -28.12
N SER A 146 -14.51 3.46 -28.29
CA SER A 146 -15.65 3.91 -29.10
C SER A 146 -15.46 3.57 -30.59
N GLY A 147 -14.23 3.26 -31.00
CA GLY A 147 -13.82 2.99 -32.37
C GLY A 147 -13.52 4.27 -33.15
N THR A 148 -13.51 5.44 -32.50
CA THR A 148 -13.26 6.73 -33.13
C THR A 148 -12.28 7.57 -32.30
N PHE A 149 -11.10 7.81 -32.87
CA PHE A 149 -10.12 8.73 -32.28
C PHE A 149 -10.53 10.19 -32.47
N THR A 150 -10.63 10.91 -31.36
CA THR A 150 -10.83 12.36 -31.28
C THR A 150 -9.49 13.06 -31.23
N LEU A 151 -9.26 14.04 -32.13
CA LEU A 151 -8.07 14.88 -32.12
C LEU A 151 -8.13 15.85 -30.92
N ILE A 152 -7.06 15.89 -30.12
CA ILE A 152 -6.97 16.78 -28.94
C ILE A 152 -5.77 17.74 -29.00
N GLY A 153 -4.81 17.46 -29.87
CA GLY A 153 -3.61 18.26 -30.07
C GLY A 153 -3.03 18.01 -31.44
N ALA A 154 -2.52 19.06 -32.08
CA ALA A 154 -1.87 18.95 -33.36
C ALA A 154 -0.76 19.98 -33.51
N PHE A 155 0.20 19.64 -34.38
CA PHE A 155 1.24 20.52 -34.88
C PHE A 155 1.15 20.53 -36.40
N ARG A 156 0.99 21.73 -36.97
CA ARG A 156 0.72 21.97 -38.39
C ARG A 156 1.54 23.14 -38.94
N THR A 157 1.74 23.18 -40.24
CA THR A 157 2.36 24.34 -40.91
C THR A 157 1.56 25.62 -40.69
N VAL A 158 2.25 26.75 -40.56
CA VAL A 158 1.63 28.07 -40.37
C VAL A 158 1.02 28.58 -41.70
N GLY A 159 -0.31 28.62 -41.80
CA GLY A 159 -1.00 29.42 -42.83
C GLY A 159 -1.16 28.83 -44.24
N GLY A 160 -1.42 27.52 -44.38
CA GLY A 160 -2.02 26.94 -45.61
C GLY A 160 -1.19 27.04 -46.91
N GLY A 161 0.12 27.25 -46.84
CA GLY A 161 1.08 27.20 -47.95
C GLY A 161 2.47 26.86 -47.41
N ASN A 162 3.48 26.66 -48.29
CA ASN A 162 4.85 26.26 -47.92
C ASN A 162 5.42 27.14 -46.79
N ALA A 163 5.29 26.67 -45.55
CA ALA A 163 5.63 27.41 -44.35
C ALA A 163 6.93 26.86 -43.83
N VAL A 164 7.88 27.74 -43.53
CA VAL A 164 9.21 27.35 -43.03
C VAL A 164 9.12 26.73 -41.61
N ASN A 165 7.97 26.83 -40.95
CA ASN A 165 7.79 26.41 -39.56
C ASN A 165 6.48 25.64 -39.36
N VAL A 166 6.51 24.72 -38.40
CA VAL A 166 5.35 24.03 -37.85
C VAL A 166 5.10 24.54 -36.43
N SER A 167 3.84 24.88 -36.14
CA SER A 167 3.41 25.37 -34.84
C SER A 167 2.30 24.49 -34.28
N GLN A 168 2.10 24.58 -32.96
CA GLN A 168 0.87 24.09 -32.35
C GLN A 168 -0.35 24.68 -33.07
N ASP A 169 -1.28 23.82 -33.44
CA ASP A 169 -2.60 24.17 -33.94
C ASP A 169 -3.52 24.26 -32.71
N THR A 170 -3.77 25.48 -32.24
CA THR A 170 -4.36 25.71 -30.91
C THR A 170 -5.88 25.58 -30.88
N ASP A 171 -6.54 25.70 -32.03
CA ASP A 171 -7.99 25.56 -32.18
C ASP A 171 -8.40 24.35 -33.04
N LEU A 172 -7.43 23.56 -33.51
CA LEU A 172 -7.59 22.34 -34.28
C LEU A 172 -8.29 22.57 -35.64
N ASP A 173 -8.11 23.76 -36.23
CA ASP A 173 -8.67 24.13 -37.54
C ASP A 173 -7.84 23.61 -38.73
N GLY A 174 -6.66 23.04 -38.46
CA GLY A 174 -5.75 22.49 -39.44
C GLY A 174 -4.57 23.39 -39.80
N ALA A 175 -4.44 24.57 -39.19
CA ALA A 175 -3.30 25.48 -39.37
C ALA A 175 -2.57 25.74 -38.04
N GLY A 176 -1.24 25.76 -38.09
CA GLY A 176 -0.45 26.10 -36.92
C GLY A 176 -0.52 27.60 -36.62
N ASP A 177 -0.96 27.97 -35.42
CA ASP A 177 -1.15 29.38 -35.01
C ASP A 177 -0.56 29.69 -33.61
N GLY A 178 -0.07 28.66 -32.92
CA GLY A 178 0.55 28.74 -31.60
C GLY A 178 2.08 28.69 -31.61
N THR A 179 2.62 28.08 -30.56
CA THR A 179 4.08 27.96 -30.36
C THR A 179 4.72 27.12 -31.45
N VAL A 180 5.77 27.67 -32.06
CA VAL A 180 6.59 27.02 -33.10
C VAL A 180 7.43 25.89 -32.47
N LEU A 181 7.43 24.72 -33.11
CA LEU A 181 8.35 23.63 -32.75
C LEU A 181 9.79 23.96 -33.16
N SER A 182 10.76 23.39 -32.44
CA SER A 182 12.19 23.53 -32.74
C SER A 182 12.91 22.22 -32.45
N SER A 183 14.21 22.15 -32.71
CA SER A 183 15.03 20.99 -32.39
C SER A 183 15.19 20.74 -30.88
N THR A 184 14.71 21.67 -30.04
CA THR A 184 14.60 21.48 -28.61
C THR A 184 13.19 21.02 -28.24
N PHE A 185 13.10 19.89 -27.54
CA PHE A 185 11.86 19.38 -26.97
C PHE A 185 11.19 20.41 -26.07
N GLN A 186 9.91 20.64 -26.33
CA GLN A 186 9.06 21.54 -25.57
C GLN A 186 7.88 20.75 -25.00
N ASN A 187 7.51 21.05 -23.75
CA ASN A 187 6.36 20.41 -23.13
C ASN A 187 5.06 21.09 -23.56
N PHE A 188 4.14 20.31 -24.10
CA PHE A 188 2.79 20.74 -24.43
C PHE A 188 1.77 19.96 -23.61
N THR A 189 0.61 20.58 -23.35
CA THR A 189 -0.51 19.94 -22.66
C THR A 189 -1.79 20.09 -23.48
N PHE A 190 -2.60 19.03 -23.48
CA PHE A 190 -3.84 18.92 -24.24
C PHE A 190 -4.95 18.44 -23.30
N ASN A 191 -6.02 19.21 -23.20
CA ASN A 191 -7.18 18.83 -22.42
C ASN A 191 -7.95 17.71 -23.14
N VAL A 192 -8.32 16.67 -22.41
CA VAL A 192 -9.20 15.62 -22.89
C VAL A 192 -10.62 15.90 -22.41
N ILE A 193 -11.52 16.15 -23.35
CA ILE A 193 -12.94 16.40 -23.05
C ILE A 193 -13.67 15.07 -22.95
N GLY A 194 -14.05 14.70 -21.73
CA GLY A 194 -14.81 13.48 -21.46
C GLY A 194 -14.36 12.78 -20.18
N THR A 195 -15.03 11.68 -19.89
CA THR A 195 -14.74 10.74 -18.81
C THR A 195 -15.12 9.35 -19.30
N GLY A 196 -14.49 8.31 -18.77
CA GLY A 196 -14.80 6.92 -19.13
C GLY A 196 -14.17 5.94 -18.16
N SER A 197 -14.06 4.70 -18.59
CA SER A 197 -13.33 3.62 -17.94
C SER A 197 -11.97 3.38 -18.58
N LEU A 198 -11.85 3.48 -19.90
CA LEU A 198 -10.62 3.25 -20.64
C LEU A 198 -10.32 4.43 -21.57
N ILE A 199 -9.04 4.68 -21.83
CA ILE A 199 -8.59 5.62 -22.85
C ILE A 199 -7.43 5.03 -23.64
N ASP A 200 -7.51 5.17 -24.96
CA ASP A 200 -6.42 4.91 -25.88
C ASP A 200 -5.79 6.25 -26.27
N ILE A 201 -4.47 6.33 -26.30
CA ILE A 201 -3.73 7.53 -26.71
C ILE A 201 -2.92 7.20 -27.96
N ARG A 202 -3.07 8.02 -29.00
CA ARG A 202 -2.31 7.90 -30.24
C ARG A 202 -1.48 9.15 -30.50
N VAL A 203 -0.17 8.98 -30.63
CA VAL A 203 0.73 10.02 -31.14
C VAL A 203 1.14 9.64 -32.56
N MET A 204 0.69 10.41 -33.54
CA MET A 204 0.87 10.13 -34.97
C MET A 204 1.77 11.18 -35.61
N VAL A 205 2.70 10.72 -36.42
CA VAL A 205 3.60 11.54 -37.22
C VAL A 205 3.36 11.25 -38.70
N ARG A 206 3.33 12.31 -39.49
CA ARG A 206 3.38 12.27 -40.95
C ARG A 206 4.43 13.25 -41.44
N THR A 207 5.37 12.72 -42.20
CA THR A 207 6.39 13.44 -42.96
C THR A 207 6.65 12.64 -44.24
N ASN A 208 6.92 13.35 -45.33
CA ASN A 208 7.06 12.85 -46.70
C ASN A 208 8.24 13.51 -47.43
N THR A 209 9.18 14.03 -46.63
CA THR A 209 10.42 14.62 -47.12
C THR A 209 11.56 14.16 -46.21
N GLY A 210 12.69 13.80 -46.81
CA GLY A 210 13.94 13.47 -46.11
C GLY A 210 14.66 14.66 -45.47
N ALA A 211 13.94 15.63 -44.91
CA ALA A 211 14.50 16.76 -44.17
C ALA A 211 13.64 17.23 -43.00
N ASP A 212 12.42 16.69 -42.86
CA ASP A 212 11.47 17.09 -41.83
C ASP A 212 11.29 15.95 -40.82
N GLU A 213 11.93 16.12 -39.66
CA GLU A 213 11.99 15.13 -38.60
C GLU A 213 11.16 15.57 -37.39
N PHE A 214 10.08 14.85 -37.11
CA PHE A 214 9.31 15.06 -35.89
C PHE A 214 9.78 14.11 -34.80
N ALA A 215 9.92 14.64 -33.58
CA ALA A 215 10.26 13.84 -32.42
C ALA A 215 9.28 14.08 -31.26
N PHE A 216 9.00 13.03 -30.49
CA PHE A 216 8.19 13.10 -29.28
C PHE A 216 8.71 12.18 -28.17
N ASP A 217 8.43 12.56 -26.93
CA ASP A 217 8.93 11.89 -25.73
C ASP A 217 8.02 12.19 -24.51
N ASN A 218 8.17 11.41 -23.43
CA ASN A 218 7.58 11.62 -22.11
C ASN A 218 6.06 11.87 -22.15
N ILE A 219 5.33 10.98 -22.80
CA ILE A 219 3.88 11.06 -22.91
C ILE A 219 3.27 10.70 -21.55
N SER A 220 2.47 11.61 -20.98
CA SER A 220 1.84 11.40 -19.67
C SER A 220 0.37 11.80 -19.68
N LEU A 221 -0.45 10.97 -19.05
CA LEU A 221 -1.86 11.25 -18.79
C LEU A 221 -2.05 11.57 -17.31
N LYS A 222 -2.76 12.66 -17.03
CA LYS A 222 -3.13 13.10 -15.69
C LYS A 222 -4.63 13.29 -15.57
N GLY A 223 -5.14 13.17 -14.35
CA GLY A 223 -6.55 13.43 -14.07
C GLY A 223 -6.83 13.72 -12.60
N THR A 224 -7.99 14.28 -12.33
CA THR A 224 -8.52 14.48 -10.98
C THR A 224 -9.33 13.28 -10.57
N SER A 225 -8.91 12.58 -9.51
CA SER A 225 -9.67 11.44 -8.97
C SER A 225 -11.00 11.91 -8.37
N ALA A 226 -12.07 11.27 -8.81
CA ALA A 226 -13.40 11.46 -8.29
C ALA A 226 -13.51 10.97 -6.85
N THR A 227 -14.46 11.54 -6.13
CA THR A 227 -14.81 11.09 -4.77
C THR A 227 -16.17 10.45 -4.80
N THR A 228 -16.30 9.27 -4.23
CA THR A 228 -17.60 8.68 -3.92
C THR A 228 -17.83 8.75 -2.41
N THR A 229 -18.97 9.29 -2.01
CA THR A 229 -19.34 9.47 -0.61
C THR A 229 -20.44 8.50 -0.25
N TRP A 230 -20.30 7.83 0.88
CA TRP A 230 -21.39 7.07 1.45
C TRP A 230 -22.28 7.93 2.35
N THR A 231 -23.57 7.98 2.01
CA THR A 231 -24.63 8.62 2.83
C THR A 231 -25.82 7.68 3.05
N GLY A 232 -25.60 6.36 2.98
CA GLY A 232 -26.62 5.31 2.88
C GLY A 232 -26.71 4.69 1.48
N SER A 233 -26.08 5.33 0.51
CA SER A 233 -25.75 4.79 -0.82
C SER A 233 -24.49 5.51 -1.32
N TRP A 234 -23.85 4.98 -2.36
CA TRP A 234 -22.67 5.61 -2.96
C TRP A 234 -23.05 6.72 -3.93
N SER A 235 -22.56 7.94 -3.67
CA SER A 235 -22.89 9.13 -4.48
C SER A 235 -22.39 9.06 -5.92
N ASN A 236 -21.35 8.27 -6.19
CA ASN A 236 -20.76 8.12 -7.52
C ASN A 236 -20.58 6.64 -7.91
N GLY A 237 -21.55 5.80 -7.54
CA GLY A 237 -21.46 4.35 -7.75
C GLY A 237 -20.45 3.67 -6.83
N ILE A 238 -20.35 2.34 -6.96
CA ILE A 238 -19.47 1.51 -6.11
C ILE A 238 -18.00 1.97 -6.30
N PRO A 239 -17.25 2.23 -5.22
CA PRO A 239 -15.87 2.66 -5.32
C PRO A 239 -14.97 1.63 -6.02
N ASN A 240 -13.92 2.13 -6.68
CA ASN A 240 -12.84 1.34 -7.27
C ASN A 240 -11.46 1.91 -6.88
N ALA A 241 -10.38 1.26 -7.31
CA ALA A 241 -8.98 1.62 -6.98
C ALA A 241 -8.56 3.04 -7.37
N ASN A 242 -9.33 3.73 -8.21
CA ASN A 242 -9.04 5.07 -8.71
C ASN A 242 -9.88 6.16 -8.04
N MET A 243 -10.90 5.79 -7.26
CA MET A 243 -11.79 6.72 -6.56
C MET A 243 -11.42 6.89 -5.09
N ASP A 244 -11.42 8.13 -4.63
CA ASP A 244 -11.38 8.42 -3.20
C ASP A 244 -12.74 8.12 -2.55
N VAL A 245 -12.73 7.57 -1.35
CA VAL A 245 -13.94 7.25 -0.57
C VAL A 245 -14.07 8.16 0.64
N VAL A 246 -15.28 8.66 0.86
CA VAL A 246 -15.68 9.36 2.09
C VAL A 246 -16.83 8.63 2.76
N ILE A 247 -16.65 8.20 4.00
CA ILE A 247 -17.70 7.65 4.84
C ILE A 247 -18.35 8.79 5.62
N ALA A 248 -19.50 9.27 5.13
CA ALA A 248 -20.26 10.38 5.72
C ALA A 248 -21.48 9.91 6.51
N GLU A 249 -21.82 8.62 6.48
CA GLU A 249 -22.80 8.00 7.37
C GLU A 249 -22.27 6.67 7.92
N ASN A 250 -22.79 6.26 9.08
CA ASN A 250 -22.43 4.95 9.66
C ASN A 250 -22.86 3.84 8.71
N ILE A 251 -22.00 2.84 8.55
CA ILE A 251 -22.10 1.92 7.43
C ILE A 251 -21.70 0.51 7.82
N SER A 252 -22.46 -0.47 7.33
CA SER A 252 -22.05 -1.86 7.18
C SER A 252 -22.14 -2.16 5.69
N VAL A 253 -20.98 -2.22 5.01
CA VAL A 253 -20.89 -2.35 3.54
C VAL A 253 -20.73 -3.78 3.09
N SER A 254 -20.95 -4.03 1.80
CA SER A 254 -20.21 -5.08 1.09
C SER A 254 -18.73 -4.70 0.89
N SER A 255 -17.88 -5.65 0.53
CA SER A 255 -16.50 -5.36 0.14
C SER A 255 -16.40 -4.26 -0.94
N PHE A 256 -15.38 -3.42 -0.87
CA PHE A 256 -15.07 -2.43 -1.90
C PHE A 256 -13.57 -2.13 -1.96
N THR A 257 -13.12 -1.55 -3.07
CA THR A 257 -11.74 -1.08 -3.25
C THR A 257 -11.78 0.43 -3.45
N CYS A 258 -10.84 1.17 -2.86
CA CYS A 258 -10.73 2.61 -3.04
C CYS A 258 -9.27 3.05 -3.16
N ARG A 259 -9.06 4.23 -3.74
CA ARG A 259 -7.78 4.92 -3.73
C ARG A 259 -7.45 5.37 -2.31
N ASN A 260 -8.06 6.46 -1.84
CA ASN A 260 -7.91 6.90 -0.45
C ASN A 260 -9.20 6.68 0.34
N LEU A 261 -9.08 6.49 1.65
CA LEU A 261 -10.21 6.31 2.55
C LEU A 261 -10.28 7.46 3.56
N THR A 262 -11.42 8.15 3.64
CA THR A 262 -11.72 9.13 4.67
C THR A 262 -12.96 8.71 5.45
N ILE A 263 -12.87 8.69 6.77
CA ILE A 263 -14.00 8.51 7.68
C ILE A 263 -14.27 9.85 8.36
N ASN A 264 -15.46 10.40 8.14
CA ASN A 264 -15.81 11.71 8.70
C ASN A 264 -16.00 11.65 10.22
N ALA A 265 -15.95 12.84 10.84
CA ALA A 265 -16.16 12.99 12.27
C ALA A 265 -17.46 12.32 12.74
N SER A 266 -17.38 11.64 13.88
CA SER A 266 -18.48 10.88 14.48
C SER A 266 -19.06 9.75 13.62
N LYS A 267 -18.35 9.31 12.56
CA LYS A 267 -18.76 8.18 11.71
C LYS A 267 -17.90 6.95 11.96
N VAL A 268 -18.46 5.77 11.63
CA VAL A 268 -17.79 4.48 11.72
C VAL A 268 -17.98 3.68 10.44
N LEU A 269 -16.93 3.02 9.98
CA LEU A 269 -16.97 1.99 8.93
C LEU A 269 -16.89 0.61 9.57
N LEU A 270 -17.97 -0.18 9.44
CA LEU A 270 -18.07 -1.52 9.99
C LEU A 270 -17.75 -2.58 8.92
N LEU A 271 -16.83 -3.50 9.24
CA LEU A 271 -16.49 -4.65 8.40
C LEU A 271 -16.95 -5.95 9.08
N GLY A 272 -17.97 -6.61 8.54
CA GLY A 272 -18.40 -7.93 8.99
C GLY A 272 -17.58 -9.07 8.40
N SER A 273 -17.92 -10.30 8.81
CA SER A 273 -17.29 -11.52 8.33
C SER A 273 -17.24 -11.61 6.80
N GLY A 274 -16.03 -11.87 6.27
CA GLY A 274 -15.79 -12.01 4.82
C GLY A 274 -15.79 -10.69 4.04
N GLN A 275 -16.00 -9.55 4.70
CA GLN A 275 -15.95 -8.24 4.04
C GLN A 275 -14.53 -7.71 4.02
N THR A 276 -14.12 -7.17 2.88
CA THR A 276 -12.79 -6.60 2.66
C THR A 276 -12.91 -5.18 2.13
N VAL A 277 -12.20 -4.25 2.76
CA VAL A 277 -11.93 -2.93 2.19
C VAL A 277 -10.48 -2.87 1.75
N THR A 278 -10.26 -2.70 0.46
CA THR A 278 -8.91 -2.55 -0.12
C THR A 278 -8.60 -1.07 -0.35
N VAL A 279 -7.46 -0.60 0.14
CA VAL A 279 -6.96 0.77 -0.07
C VAL A 279 -5.70 0.69 -0.93
N THR A 280 -5.71 1.34 -2.10
CA THR A 280 -4.62 1.31 -3.09
C THR A 280 -3.89 2.64 -3.26
N GLY A 281 -4.41 3.71 -2.66
CA GLY A 281 -3.81 5.04 -2.65
C GLY A 281 -2.78 5.18 -1.54
N THR A 282 -2.67 6.36 -0.96
CA THR A 282 -1.57 6.70 -0.03
C THR A 282 -2.06 7.08 1.37
N SER A 283 -3.37 7.13 1.59
CA SER A 283 -3.91 7.64 2.85
C SER A 283 -5.17 6.95 3.33
N ILE A 284 -5.22 6.77 4.66
CA ILE A 284 -6.40 6.47 5.43
C ILE A 284 -6.54 7.58 6.48
N THR A 285 -7.61 8.36 6.39
CA THR A 285 -7.90 9.45 7.32
C THR A 285 -9.12 9.09 8.16
N ASN A 286 -8.93 8.83 9.45
CA ASN A 286 -10.00 8.63 10.39
C ASN A 286 -10.22 9.86 11.28
N ASN A 287 -11.22 10.68 10.94
CA ASN A 287 -11.69 11.75 11.81
C ASN A 287 -12.82 11.29 12.75
N GLY A 288 -13.35 10.08 12.52
CA GLY A 288 -14.53 9.54 13.19
C GLY A 288 -14.22 8.61 14.36
N PHE A 289 -15.20 7.77 14.68
CA PHE A 289 -15.08 6.74 15.71
C PHE A 289 -14.21 5.55 15.27
N GLY A 290 -13.81 5.47 14.01
CA GLY A 290 -12.84 4.48 13.55
C GLY A 290 -13.31 3.62 12.38
N LEU A 291 -12.35 2.80 11.97
CA LEU A 291 -12.56 1.60 11.18
C LEU A 291 -12.69 0.44 12.16
N ILE A 292 -13.86 -0.19 12.25
CA ILE A 292 -14.12 -1.25 13.22
C ILE A 292 -14.59 -2.48 12.46
N ALA A 293 -13.75 -3.51 12.38
CA ALA A 293 -14.27 -4.81 12.01
C ALA A 293 -15.14 -5.35 13.17
N VAL A 294 -16.32 -5.88 12.83
CA VAL A 294 -17.36 -6.34 13.78
C VAL A 294 -16.98 -7.71 14.37
N ASP A 295 -16.13 -8.45 13.66
CA ASP A 295 -15.60 -9.75 14.03
C ASP A 295 -14.19 -9.96 13.48
N ALA A 296 -13.53 -11.04 13.90
CA ALA A 296 -12.14 -11.34 13.56
C ALA A 296 -11.89 -11.59 12.05
N ALA A 297 -12.92 -11.65 11.21
CA ALA A 297 -12.81 -11.96 9.78
C ALA A 297 -13.01 -10.75 8.86
N GLY A 298 -13.44 -9.59 9.37
CA GLY A 298 -13.44 -8.34 8.60
C GLY A 298 -12.01 -7.89 8.26
N ARG A 299 -11.78 -7.44 7.02
CA ARG A 299 -10.42 -7.19 6.51
C ARG A 299 -10.22 -5.77 5.98
N LEU A 300 -9.15 -5.13 6.44
CA LEU A 300 -8.54 -3.97 5.81
C LEU A 300 -7.33 -4.45 5.01
N ASN A 301 -7.40 -4.39 3.69
CA ASN A 301 -6.32 -4.77 2.79
C ASN A 301 -5.60 -3.51 2.30
N LEU A 302 -4.30 -3.44 2.51
CA LEU A 302 -3.44 -2.32 2.12
C LEU A 302 -2.57 -2.75 0.95
N ASP A 303 -2.87 -2.25 -0.25
CA ASP A 303 -2.28 -2.73 -1.51
C ASP A 303 -1.84 -1.59 -2.42
N ASN A 304 -0.67 -1.04 -2.12
CA ASN A 304 -0.02 -0.02 -2.93
C ASN A 304 1.48 -0.34 -3.05
N ASN A 305 1.79 -1.34 -3.88
CA ASN A 305 3.14 -1.82 -4.09
C ASN A 305 4.13 -0.70 -4.42
N GLY A 306 5.28 -0.72 -3.74
CA GLY A 306 6.35 0.27 -3.88
C GLY A 306 6.11 1.58 -3.14
N ASN A 307 4.93 1.77 -2.52
CA ASN A 307 4.52 3.02 -1.92
C ASN A 307 4.12 2.87 -0.44
N THR A 308 3.80 4.01 0.18
CA THR A 308 3.37 4.09 1.59
C THR A 308 1.90 4.48 1.70
N ILE A 309 1.13 3.74 2.50
CA ILE A 309 -0.20 4.12 2.99
C ILE A 309 -0.06 4.66 4.40
N THR A 310 -0.48 5.90 4.62
CA THR A 310 -0.38 6.58 5.92
C THR A 310 -1.72 6.63 6.64
N LEU A 311 -1.75 6.17 7.89
CA LEU A 311 -2.88 6.35 8.79
C LEU A 311 -2.80 7.72 9.47
N SER A 312 -3.88 8.50 9.36
CA SER A 312 -4.07 9.76 10.06
C SER A 312 -5.34 9.69 10.90
N GLY A 313 -5.26 10.08 12.17
CA GLY A 313 -6.33 9.96 13.15
C GLY A 313 -6.43 8.56 13.79
N ASN A 314 -6.70 8.55 15.11
CA ASN A 314 -6.75 7.33 15.92
C ASN A 314 -7.94 6.46 15.54
N ILE A 315 -7.76 5.14 15.45
CA ILE A 315 -8.88 4.18 15.40
C ILE A 315 -9.39 3.96 16.84
N SER A 316 -10.34 4.79 17.27
CA SER A 316 -10.89 4.73 18.63
C SER A 316 -11.65 3.42 18.87
N GLY A 317 -11.24 2.64 19.88
CA GLY A 317 -11.80 1.30 20.19
C GLY A 317 -11.01 0.12 19.60
N GLY A 318 -9.98 0.40 18.79
CA GLY A 318 -9.11 -0.58 18.16
C GLY A 318 -9.77 -1.37 17.03
N PHE A 319 -8.94 -1.93 16.16
CA PHE A 319 -9.35 -2.74 15.02
C PHE A 319 -9.44 -4.22 15.40
N ARG A 320 -10.63 -4.81 15.20
CA ARG A 320 -10.93 -6.23 15.49
C ARG A 320 -11.09 -6.98 14.19
N GLY A 321 -10.02 -7.42 13.56
CA GLY A 321 -10.09 -8.10 12.27
C GLY A 321 -8.70 -8.28 11.68
N ILE A 322 -8.61 -8.42 10.37
CA ILE A 322 -7.33 -8.57 9.67
C ILE A 322 -6.90 -7.25 9.04
N VAL A 323 -5.79 -6.69 9.50
CA VAL A 323 -5.03 -5.70 8.71
C VAL A 323 -4.04 -6.48 7.88
N GLU A 324 -4.23 -6.51 6.57
CA GLU A 324 -3.36 -7.22 5.62
C GLU A 324 -2.55 -6.21 4.80
N ILE A 325 -1.24 -6.37 4.76
CA ILE A 325 -0.32 -5.45 4.06
C ILE A 325 0.32 -6.21 2.89
N GLN A 326 -0.01 -5.84 1.66
CA GLN A 326 0.33 -6.61 0.46
C GLN A 326 1.68 -6.22 -0.14
N GLY A 327 2.34 -7.22 -0.72
CA GLY A 327 3.54 -7.08 -1.55
C GLY A 327 4.61 -6.22 -0.91
N THR A 328 4.94 -5.10 -1.55
CA THR A 328 5.97 -4.14 -1.09
C THR A 328 5.37 -2.87 -0.48
N THR A 329 4.09 -2.88 -0.14
CA THR A 329 3.40 -1.75 0.51
C THR A 329 3.97 -1.50 1.90
N THR A 330 4.20 -0.22 2.23
CA THR A 330 4.51 0.21 3.59
C THR A 330 3.29 0.80 4.28
N PHE A 331 2.92 0.29 5.45
CA PHE A 331 1.88 0.87 6.29
C PHE A 331 2.50 1.78 7.37
N ALA A 332 2.37 3.10 7.20
CA ALA A 332 2.78 4.07 8.20
C ALA A 332 1.66 4.27 9.24
N THR A 333 1.82 3.64 10.40
CA THR A 333 0.79 3.55 11.44
C THR A 333 0.66 4.83 12.27
N ASN A 334 1.74 5.62 12.34
CA ASN A 334 1.88 6.80 13.19
C ASN A 334 1.58 6.54 14.69
N GLY A 335 1.61 5.30 15.14
CA GLY A 335 1.19 4.94 16.51
C GLY A 335 -0.32 5.07 16.76
N LEU A 336 -1.13 5.19 15.70
CA LEU A 336 -2.57 5.53 15.78
C LEU A 336 -3.49 4.31 15.71
N ILE A 337 -2.93 3.09 15.66
CA ILE A 337 -3.67 1.84 15.57
C ILE A 337 -3.46 0.97 16.81
N THR A 338 -4.58 0.48 17.35
CA THR A 338 -4.62 -0.60 18.32
C THR A 338 -5.29 -1.79 17.67
N ILE A 339 -4.68 -2.96 17.76
CA ILE A 339 -5.26 -4.25 17.38
C ILE A 339 -5.95 -4.79 18.63
N SER A 340 -7.29 -4.75 18.64
CA SER A 340 -8.06 -5.00 19.86
C SER A 340 -8.47 -6.45 20.01
N ALA A 341 -8.50 -6.91 21.26
CA ALA A 341 -8.89 -8.27 21.64
C ALA A 341 -9.85 -8.20 22.84
N PRO A 342 -11.09 -7.71 22.64
CA PRO A 342 -12.08 -7.54 23.71
C PRO A 342 -12.56 -8.86 24.35
N SER A 343 -12.37 -10.01 23.69
CA SER A 343 -12.77 -11.31 24.23
C SER A 343 -11.94 -12.44 23.61
N ALA A 344 -12.04 -13.64 24.17
CA ALA A 344 -11.38 -14.83 23.62
C ALA A 344 -11.85 -15.20 22.19
N SER A 345 -13.00 -14.70 21.73
CA SER A 345 -13.58 -15.00 20.41
C SER A 345 -13.62 -13.79 19.48
N SER A 346 -13.08 -12.65 19.89
CA SER A 346 -13.07 -11.41 19.11
C SER A 346 -11.73 -10.73 19.31
N PHE A 347 -10.93 -10.71 18.24
CA PHE A 347 -9.57 -10.20 18.24
C PHE A 347 -9.22 -9.65 16.85
N GLY A 348 -8.18 -8.82 16.81
CA GLY A 348 -7.54 -8.37 15.58
C GLY A 348 -6.17 -8.98 15.36
N GLN A 349 -5.65 -8.80 14.15
CA GLN A 349 -4.37 -9.29 13.70
C GLN A 349 -3.80 -8.41 12.58
N VAL A 350 -2.48 -8.43 12.44
CA VAL A 350 -1.72 -7.80 11.37
C VAL A 350 -0.97 -8.89 10.61
N THR A 351 -1.15 -8.94 9.30
CA THR A 351 -0.63 -10.01 8.42
C THR A 351 -0.14 -9.42 7.09
N GLY A 352 0.45 -10.26 6.24
CA GLY A 352 0.87 -9.91 4.88
C GLY A 352 2.38 -9.92 4.70
N THR A 353 2.83 -9.55 3.50
CA THR A 353 4.25 -9.52 3.10
C THR A 353 4.85 -8.12 3.12
N GLY A 354 4.02 -7.09 3.27
CA GLY A 354 4.45 -5.71 3.30
C GLY A 354 5.12 -5.30 4.61
N THR A 355 5.45 -4.01 4.71
CA THR A 355 6.21 -3.43 5.82
C THR A 355 5.31 -2.63 6.76
N VAL A 356 5.50 -2.78 8.07
CA VAL A 356 4.93 -1.87 9.08
C VAL A 356 5.97 -0.82 9.45
N ASN A 357 5.58 0.45 9.38
CA ASN A 357 6.40 1.58 9.84
C ASN A 357 5.67 2.34 10.95
N GLY A 358 6.27 2.36 12.14
CA GLY A 358 5.72 2.98 13.34
C GLY A 358 5.16 1.97 14.35
N ASN A 359 4.86 2.46 15.54
CA ASN A 359 4.37 1.62 16.63
C ASN A 359 2.96 1.10 16.35
N ILE A 360 2.67 -0.09 16.83
CA ILE A 360 1.32 -0.66 16.93
C ILE A 360 1.06 -1.01 18.38
N SER A 361 -0.16 -0.80 18.85
CA SER A 361 -0.64 -1.35 20.12
C SER A 361 -1.39 -2.65 19.88
N MET A 362 -1.16 -3.68 20.68
CA MET A 362 -1.85 -4.97 20.62
C MET A 362 -2.43 -5.32 21.98
N GLN A 363 -3.68 -5.78 21.98
CA GLN A 363 -4.36 -6.24 23.17
C GLN A 363 -4.34 -7.77 23.28
N ALA A 364 -4.31 -8.27 24.51
CA ALA A 364 -4.62 -9.65 24.85
C ALA A 364 -5.75 -9.68 25.87
N PHE A 365 -6.80 -10.47 25.60
CA PHE A 365 -7.89 -10.72 26.53
C PHE A 365 -7.46 -11.70 27.61
N LEU A 366 -7.63 -11.33 28.88
CA LEU A 366 -7.39 -12.23 30.02
C LEU A 366 -8.64 -12.34 30.88
N ASP A 367 -9.14 -13.57 31.05
CA ASP A 367 -10.16 -13.89 32.06
C ASP A 367 -9.48 -14.33 33.35
N ALA A 368 -9.29 -13.38 34.27
CA ALA A 368 -8.70 -13.58 35.59
C ALA A 368 -9.75 -13.52 36.71
N SER A 369 -11.01 -13.83 36.39
CA SER A 369 -12.10 -14.01 37.36
C SER A 369 -11.71 -15.00 38.48
N THR A 370 -10.91 -16.00 38.13
CA THR A 370 -10.10 -16.81 39.04
C THR A 370 -8.63 -16.56 38.77
N GLY A 371 -7.87 -16.21 39.81
CA GLY A 371 -6.46 -15.90 39.66
C GLY A 371 -5.66 -17.09 39.13
N ARG A 372 -4.85 -16.85 38.09
CA ARG A 372 -4.09 -17.90 37.38
C ARG A 372 -2.91 -17.31 36.60
N TYR A 373 -2.00 -18.18 36.19
CA TYR A 373 -0.93 -17.83 35.26
C TYR A 373 -1.42 -17.86 33.81
N PHE A 374 -0.98 -16.86 33.04
CA PHE A 374 -1.13 -16.74 31.60
C PHE A 374 0.25 -16.83 30.95
N TYR A 375 0.32 -17.44 29.77
CA TYR A 375 1.56 -17.51 28.99
C TYR A 375 1.49 -16.45 27.91
N LEU A 376 2.22 -15.36 28.12
CA LEU A 376 2.20 -14.17 27.28
C LEU A 376 3.56 -13.98 26.60
N GLY A 377 3.57 -13.32 25.45
CA GLY A 377 4.78 -12.96 24.73
C GLY A 377 4.57 -11.70 23.90
N SER A 378 5.65 -11.16 23.35
CA SER A 378 5.62 -9.93 22.55
C SER A 378 6.08 -10.21 21.12
N PRO A 379 5.35 -9.72 20.10
CA PRO A 379 5.83 -9.70 18.72
C PRO A 379 6.71 -8.48 18.42
N PHE A 380 6.87 -7.56 19.37
CA PHE A 380 7.58 -6.29 19.18
C PHE A 380 9.06 -6.36 19.52
N THR A 381 9.85 -5.50 18.90
CA THR A 381 11.30 -5.41 19.13
C THR A 381 11.69 -4.55 20.33
N ASN A 382 10.76 -3.75 20.86
CA ASN A 382 11.03 -2.73 21.87
C ASN A 382 9.97 -2.66 22.99
N ALA A 383 8.99 -3.56 23.04
CA ALA A 383 8.06 -3.64 24.16
C ALA A 383 8.77 -4.21 25.39
N VAL A 384 8.52 -3.63 26.57
CA VAL A 384 9.13 -4.05 27.83
C VAL A 384 8.19 -4.91 28.66
N LEU A 385 8.73 -5.68 29.61
CA LEU A 385 7.93 -6.59 30.44
C LEU A 385 6.86 -5.86 31.25
N SER A 386 7.11 -4.62 31.68
CA SER A 386 6.11 -3.81 32.39
C SER A 386 4.93 -3.39 31.52
N ASP A 387 4.97 -3.55 30.20
CA ASP A 387 3.86 -3.19 29.32
C ASP A 387 2.71 -4.22 29.38
N PHE A 388 2.97 -5.42 29.90
CA PHE A 388 1.98 -6.50 30.00
C PHE A 388 0.96 -6.33 31.14
N LYS A 389 1.00 -5.21 31.89
CA LYS A 389 0.02 -4.93 32.94
C LYS A 389 -0.81 -3.71 32.57
N GLU A 390 -2.05 -3.71 33.05
CA GLU A 390 -2.88 -2.51 33.03
C GLU A 390 -2.31 -1.42 33.95
N SER A 391 -2.64 -0.18 33.61
CA SER A 391 -2.31 0.97 34.47
C SER A 391 -2.99 0.81 35.83
N GLY A 392 -2.21 0.88 36.91
CA GLY A 392 -2.70 0.68 38.29
C GLY A 392 -2.50 -0.74 38.82
N ALA A 393 -2.39 -1.74 37.94
CA ALA A 393 -2.15 -3.11 38.35
C ALA A 393 -0.70 -3.34 38.84
N ILE A 394 -0.53 -4.41 39.61
CA ILE A 394 0.75 -4.85 40.16
C ILE A 394 1.37 -5.90 39.23
N MET A 395 2.67 -5.78 39.00
CA MET A 395 3.50 -6.83 38.40
C MET A 395 4.83 -6.81 39.12
N VAL A 396 5.34 -7.98 39.48
CA VAL A 396 6.58 -8.15 40.25
C VAL A 396 7.39 -9.27 39.63
N SER A 397 8.61 -8.95 39.21
CA SER A 397 9.62 -9.94 38.82
C SER A 397 10.59 -10.13 39.98
N SER A 398 10.32 -11.11 40.85
CA SER A 398 11.21 -11.47 41.96
C SER A 398 10.86 -12.83 42.55
N SER A 399 11.85 -13.50 43.16
CA SER A 399 11.67 -14.73 43.93
C SER A 399 11.07 -14.44 45.32
N SER A 400 9.82 -13.96 45.34
CA SER A 400 9.07 -13.62 46.55
C SER A 400 7.64 -14.15 46.50
N SER A 401 6.91 -14.07 47.61
CA SER A 401 5.48 -14.44 47.67
C SER A 401 4.58 -13.57 46.79
N GLN A 402 5.09 -12.44 46.29
CA GLN A 402 4.38 -11.54 45.37
C GLN A 402 4.89 -11.67 43.91
N GLY A 403 5.86 -12.56 43.65
CA GLY A 403 6.41 -12.79 42.32
C GLY A 403 5.34 -13.25 41.33
N THR A 404 5.12 -12.46 40.28
CA THR A 404 4.02 -12.65 39.32
C THR A 404 4.48 -12.78 37.89
N ALA A 405 5.71 -12.42 37.54
CA ALA A 405 6.24 -12.57 36.18
C ALA A 405 7.49 -13.45 36.18
N TRP A 406 7.46 -14.53 35.40
CA TRP A 406 8.47 -15.58 35.38
C TRP A 406 8.86 -15.95 33.95
N GLU A 407 10.12 -16.33 33.77
CA GLU A 407 10.64 -16.95 32.56
C GLU A 407 11.21 -18.33 32.89
N TRP A 408 11.12 -19.24 31.92
CA TRP A 408 11.71 -20.57 32.08
C TRP A 408 13.19 -20.54 31.74
N ASP A 409 14.04 -20.91 32.70
CA ASP A 409 15.44 -21.20 32.46
C ASP A 409 15.64 -22.69 32.19
N ALA A 410 15.74 -23.03 30.90
CA ALA A 410 15.99 -24.39 30.47
C ALA A 410 17.42 -24.88 30.81
N ALA A 411 18.39 -24.02 31.09
CA ALA A 411 19.74 -24.49 31.45
C ALA A 411 19.73 -25.14 32.84
N ASN A 412 18.95 -24.57 33.77
CA ASN A 412 18.88 -25.01 35.16
C ASN A 412 17.56 -25.74 35.52
N ALA A 413 16.62 -25.83 34.58
CA ALA A 413 15.28 -26.41 34.77
C ALA A 413 14.47 -25.71 35.89
N GLU A 414 14.51 -24.39 35.93
CA GLU A 414 13.84 -23.61 36.96
C GLU A 414 13.10 -22.39 36.41
N TRP A 415 12.25 -21.81 37.27
CA TRP A 415 11.55 -20.57 37.00
C TRP A 415 12.35 -19.39 37.56
N ASP A 416 12.80 -18.52 36.67
CA ASP A 416 13.51 -17.30 37.02
C ASP A 416 12.59 -16.08 36.98
N PRO A 417 12.86 -15.06 37.81
CA PRO A 417 12.22 -13.75 37.66
C PRO A 417 12.41 -13.21 36.24
N ALA A 418 11.31 -12.92 35.54
CA ALA A 418 11.33 -12.45 34.16
C ALA A 418 12.27 -11.24 33.96
N GLY A 419 13.08 -11.28 32.90
CA GLY A 419 14.04 -10.22 32.59
C GLY A 419 15.13 -10.06 33.66
N GLY A 420 15.50 -11.13 34.36
CA GLY A 420 16.50 -11.08 35.44
C GLY A 420 16.08 -10.19 36.61
N GLY A 421 14.78 -10.11 36.91
CA GLY A 421 14.24 -9.29 37.98
C GLY A 421 13.99 -7.81 37.62
N ASN A 422 14.22 -7.40 36.37
CA ASN A 422 13.99 -6.02 35.91
C ASN A 422 12.88 -5.95 34.86
N LEU A 423 11.71 -5.44 35.24
CA LEU A 423 10.55 -5.29 34.36
C LEU A 423 10.74 -4.22 33.26
N ALA A 424 11.77 -3.37 33.33
CA ALA A 424 12.09 -2.41 32.28
C ALA A 424 12.89 -3.04 31.12
N ASN A 425 13.28 -4.32 31.24
CA ASN A 425 13.94 -5.03 30.16
C ASN A 425 12.96 -5.34 29.03
N VAL A 426 13.46 -5.32 27.80
CA VAL A 426 12.70 -5.65 26.58
C VAL A 426 12.26 -7.10 26.64
N ALA A 427 10.97 -7.35 26.40
CA ALA A 427 10.45 -8.70 26.25
C ALA A 427 11.05 -9.33 24.99
N THR A 428 11.72 -10.47 25.15
CA THR A 428 12.38 -11.15 24.03
C THR A 428 11.33 -11.66 23.06
N ARG A 429 11.40 -11.20 21.80
CA ARG A 429 10.48 -11.63 20.75
C ARG A 429 10.52 -13.15 20.56
N GLY A 430 9.35 -13.78 20.56
CA GLY A 430 9.21 -15.24 20.48
C GLY A 430 9.41 -16.01 21.79
N ARG A 431 9.78 -15.35 22.90
CA ARG A 431 9.84 -15.96 24.23
C ARG A 431 8.47 -15.87 24.92
N GLY A 432 8.05 -16.97 25.53
CA GLY A 432 6.90 -17.00 26.43
C GLY A 432 7.28 -16.68 27.87
N TYR A 433 6.42 -15.94 28.56
CA TYR A 433 6.53 -15.56 29.96
C TYR A 433 5.29 -16.04 30.71
N ALA A 434 5.48 -16.63 31.89
CA ALA A 434 4.38 -16.99 32.77
C ALA A 434 4.05 -15.79 33.67
N MET A 435 2.87 -15.22 33.50
CA MET A 435 2.44 -14.02 34.23
C MET A 435 1.13 -14.27 34.97
N TYR A 436 1.11 -14.03 36.27
CA TYR A 436 -0.08 -14.23 37.12
C TYR A 436 -1.02 -13.03 37.04
N ALA A 437 -2.27 -13.25 36.62
CA ALA A 437 -3.31 -12.24 36.70
C ALA A 437 -4.37 -12.63 37.74
N GLY A 438 -4.88 -11.65 38.48
CA GLY A 438 -5.91 -11.81 39.51
C GLY A 438 -5.43 -11.44 40.93
N MET A 439 -6.09 -11.97 41.95
CA MET A 439 -5.74 -11.79 43.37
C MET A 439 -4.98 -13.01 43.91
N ASN A 440 -3.99 -12.80 44.78
CA ASN A 440 -3.33 -13.87 45.52
C ASN A 440 -3.40 -13.59 47.04
N GLY A 441 -4.36 -14.22 47.72
CA GLY A 441 -4.62 -13.96 49.13
C GLY A 441 -5.03 -12.50 49.37
N SER A 442 -4.24 -11.75 50.15
CA SER A 442 -4.43 -10.30 50.39
C SER A 442 -3.62 -9.40 49.45
N TYR A 443 -2.89 -9.98 48.49
CA TYR A 443 -2.10 -9.25 47.50
C TYR A 443 -2.84 -9.19 46.14
N GLY A 444 -2.56 -8.14 45.37
CA GLY A 444 -3.22 -7.84 44.10
C GLY A 444 -3.87 -6.46 44.14
N PRO A 445 -4.42 -5.98 43.02
CA PRO A 445 -4.70 -6.69 41.77
C PRO A 445 -3.45 -6.87 40.89
N PHE A 446 -3.19 -8.09 40.42
CA PHE A 446 -2.07 -8.40 39.53
C PHE A 446 -2.48 -8.41 38.06
N LEU A 447 -1.68 -7.78 37.21
CA LEU A 447 -1.85 -7.60 35.75
C LEU A 447 -3.10 -6.84 35.27
N ILE A 448 -4.26 -7.04 35.91
CA ILE A 448 -5.55 -6.41 35.56
C ILE A 448 -6.21 -5.85 36.82
N ASP A 449 -6.68 -4.61 36.76
CA ASP A 449 -7.33 -3.88 37.86
C ASP A 449 -8.62 -3.16 37.40
N ASP A 450 -9.53 -3.91 36.79
CA ASP A 450 -10.81 -3.43 36.24
C ASP A 450 -12.04 -3.73 37.14
N GLY A 451 -11.81 -4.34 38.30
CA GLY A 451 -12.83 -4.65 39.31
C GLY A 451 -13.55 -5.99 39.11
N ASP A 452 -13.81 -6.41 37.87
CA ASP A 452 -14.33 -7.75 37.53
C ASP A 452 -13.22 -8.77 37.22
N ARG A 453 -11.97 -8.30 37.12
CA ARG A 453 -10.75 -9.06 36.92
C ARG A 453 -10.77 -9.79 35.57
N THR A 454 -11.45 -9.22 34.57
CA THR A 454 -11.58 -9.78 33.22
C THR A 454 -11.52 -8.65 32.20
N GLY A 455 -10.38 -8.55 31.51
CA GLY A 455 -10.09 -7.35 30.73
C GLY A 455 -9.03 -7.57 29.66
N THR A 456 -8.36 -6.49 29.28
CA THR A 456 -7.37 -6.50 28.22
C THR A 456 -6.09 -5.84 28.66
N VAL A 457 -4.98 -6.56 28.58
CA VAL A 457 -3.65 -5.94 28.68
C VAL A 457 -3.23 -5.46 27.31
N SER A 458 -2.49 -4.35 27.25
CA SER A 458 -2.10 -3.71 25.99
C SER A 458 -0.60 -3.48 25.94
N ILE A 459 0.08 -4.12 25.00
CA ILE A 459 1.50 -3.90 24.72
C ILE A 459 1.66 -3.08 23.45
N SER A 460 2.64 -2.18 23.40
CA SER A 460 2.90 -1.34 22.22
C SER A 460 4.35 -1.40 21.80
N GLY A 461 4.60 -1.43 20.50
CA GLY A 461 5.97 -1.42 19.99
C GLY A 461 6.05 -1.50 18.47
N THR A 462 7.28 -1.62 17.99
CA THR A 462 7.62 -1.76 16.57
C THR A 462 7.65 -3.23 16.20
N ILE A 463 7.00 -3.58 15.09
CA ILE A 463 7.12 -4.92 14.48
C ILE A 463 8.39 -4.95 13.62
N SER A 464 9.13 -6.05 13.67
CA SER A 464 10.21 -6.27 12.70
C SER A 464 9.68 -6.93 11.44
N ASN A 465 10.10 -6.45 10.27
CA ASN A 465 9.68 -6.97 8.95
C ASN A 465 10.49 -8.22 8.53
N ASP A 466 10.98 -9.00 9.51
CA ASP A 466 11.77 -10.20 9.23
C ASP A 466 10.84 -11.31 8.73
N ALA A 467 11.18 -11.91 7.59
CA ALA A 467 10.45 -13.05 7.04
C ALA A 467 10.56 -14.33 7.89
N THR A 468 11.54 -14.40 8.80
CA THR A 468 11.74 -15.57 9.67
C THR A 468 12.28 -15.14 11.03
N VAL A 469 11.60 -15.56 12.09
CA VAL A 469 12.08 -15.46 13.47
C VAL A 469 12.58 -16.82 13.91
N ASN A 470 13.88 -16.92 14.14
CA ASN A 470 14.48 -18.13 14.70
C ASN A 470 14.43 -18.07 16.22
N VAL A 471 13.62 -18.95 16.83
CA VAL A 471 13.60 -19.16 18.28
C VAL A 471 14.31 -20.46 18.57
N GLY A 472 15.46 -20.38 19.25
CA GLY A 472 16.18 -21.56 19.72
C GLY A 472 15.33 -22.30 20.75
N LEU A 473 15.12 -23.60 20.53
CA LEU A 473 14.55 -24.47 21.54
C LEU A 473 15.67 -24.96 22.46
N SER A 474 15.49 -24.78 23.76
CA SER A 474 16.41 -25.23 24.81
C SER A 474 15.75 -26.35 25.60
N TYR A 475 16.45 -27.47 25.71
CA TYR A 475 15.97 -28.68 26.39
C TYR A 475 16.68 -28.88 27.72
N ASN A 476 15.93 -29.37 28.71
CA ASN A 476 16.48 -29.95 29.93
C ASN A 476 15.83 -31.31 30.19
N ASP A 477 16.61 -32.30 30.64
CA ASP A 477 16.09 -33.61 31.05
C ASP A 477 15.56 -33.62 32.50
N GLY A 478 15.74 -32.52 33.21
CA GLY A 478 15.33 -32.28 34.59
C GLY A 478 16.01 -33.21 35.60
N GLN A 479 17.16 -33.79 35.24
CA GLN A 479 17.92 -34.70 36.10
C GLN A 479 19.00 -34.01 36.94
N ALA A 480 19.06 -32.67 36.89
CA ALA A 480 19.91 -31.91 37.79
C ALA A 480 19.51 -32.15 39.26
N ALA A 481 20.50 -32.37 40.13
CA ALA A 481 20.25 -32.68 41.54
C ALA A 481 19.62 -31.47 42.26
N GLY A 482 18.33 -31.57 42.59
CA GLY A 482 17.61 -30.55 43.37
C GLY A 482 16.25 -30.14 42.81
N VAL A 483 15.89 -30.55 41.59
CA VAL A 483 14.63 -30.17 40.95
C VAL A 483 13.57 -31.25 41.19
N SER A 484 12.44 -30.90 41.82
CA SER A 484 11.29 -31.80 41.98
C SER A 484 10.08 -31.27 41.22
N PHE A 485 9.62 -32.02 40.22
CA PHE A 485 8.43 -31.68 39.45
C PHE A 485 7.18 -32.35 40.05
N VAL A 486 6.02 -31.75 39.79
CA VAL A 486 4.72 -32.35 40.09
C VAL A 486 4.54 -33.56 39.16
N GLY A 487 4.85 -34.76 39.65
CA GLY A 487 4.81 -36.01 38.86
C GLY A 487 5.93 -36.99 39.18
N GLY A 488 7.01 -36.55 39.84
CA GLY A 488 8.13 -37.39 40.25
C GLY A 488 9.49 -36.80 39.88
N SER A 489 10.55 -37.59 40.05
CA SER A 489 11.95 -37.21 39.77
C SER A 489 12.58 -37.98 38.60
N GLY A 490 11.82 -38.87 37.95
CA GLY A 490 12.30 -39.61 36.78
C GLY A 490 12.23 -38.75 35.52
N VAL A 491 13.12 -39.00 34.56
CA VAL A 491 13.26 -38.24 33.29
C VAL A 491 11.91 -37.95 32.64
N SER A 492 11.02 -38.94 32.55
CA SER A 492 9.68 -38.79 31.94
C SER A 492 8.74 -37.82 32.66
N ALA A 493 9.08 -37.39 33.89
CA ALA A 493 8.34 -36.43 34.69
C ALA A 493 9.04 -35.07 34.79
N THR A 494 10.27 -34.97 34.29
CA THR A 494 11.16 -33.81 34.50
C THR A 494 11.74 -33.25 33.19
N GLU A 495 11.64 -33.97 32.08
CA GLU A 495 12.08 -33.50 30.77
C GLU A 495 11.16 -32.39 30.21
N GLY A 496 11.74 -31.34 29.62
CA GLY A 496 10.96 -30.20 29.12
C GLY A 496 11.75 -29.22 28.26
N TRP A 497 11.00 -28.40 27.52
CA TRP A 497 11.52 -27.36 26.63
C TRP A 497 11.11 -25.97 27.13
N ASN A 498 11.80 -24.94 26.65
CA ASN A 498 11.46 -23.54 26.92
C ASN A 498 10.06 -23.14 26.42
N LEU A 499 9.46 -22.17 27.12
CA LEU A 499 8.23 -21.52 26.67
C LEU A 499 8.50 -20.65 25.43
N VAL A 500 7.81 -20.98 24.36
CA VAL A 500 7.81 -20.20 23.11
C VAL A 500 6.48 -19.45 23.00
N ALA A 501 6.54 -18.20 22.55
CA ALA A 501 5.37 -17.41 22.21
C ALA A 501 5.39 -17.08 20.71
N ASN A 502 4.23 -16.72 20.19
CA ASN A 502 4.11 -16.24 18.82
C ASN A 502 4.91 -14.93 18.63
N PRO A 503 5.91 -14.89 17.74
CA PRO A 503 6.72 -13.69 17.52
C PRO A 503 6.09 -12.72 16.51
N TYR A 504 4.87 -12.99 16.04
CA TYR A 504 4.16 -12.19 15.04
C TYR A 504 2.87 -11.59 15.60
N ALA A 505 2.48 -10.43 15.05
CA ALA A 505 1.25 -9.73 15.40
C ALA A 505 -0.01 -10.35 14.75
N ALA A 506 0.00 -11.66 14.52
CA ALA A 506 -1.07 -12.43 13.88
C ALA A 506 -1.49 -13.59 14.78
N ILE A 507 -2.63 -14.22 14.54
CA ILE A 507 -2.88 -15.52 15.17
C ILE A 507 -2.09 -16.58 14.41
N TYR A 508 -1.29 -17.35 15.14
CA TYR A 508 -0.57 -18.48 14.59
C TYR A 508 -1.44 -19.73 14.69
N ASP A 509 -1.97 -20.19 13.56
CA ASP A 509 -2.73 -21.44 13.48
C ASP A 509 -1.78 -22.64 13.37
N TRP A 510 -1.83 -23.53 14.36
CA TRP A 510 -1.06 -24.76 14.37
C TRP A 510 -1.69 -25.86 13.49
N GLU A 511 -2.93 -25.67 13.01
CA GLU A 511 -3.56 -26.62 12.09
C GLU A 511 -2.82 -26.65 10.74
N GLY A 512 -2.45 -27.86 10.30
CA GLY A 512 -1.73 -28.07 9.04
C GLY A 512 -0.20 -27.96 9.13
N GLN A 513 0.37 -27.58 10.27
CA GLN A 513 1.83 -27.57 10.44
C GLN A 513 2.40 -28.99 10.52
N ALA A 514 3.49 -29.22 9.79
CA ALA A 514 4.27 -30.45 9.90
C ALA A 514 5.13 -30.39 11.17
N ILE A 515 4.55 -30.85 12.29
CA ILE A 515 5.30 -31.05 13.53
C ILE A 515 6.38 -32.12 13.24
N PRO A 516 7.67 -31.89 13.58
CA PRO A 516 8.70 -32.90 13.38
C PRO A 516 8.30 -34.23 14.03
N ALA A 517 8.58 -35.33 13.33
CA ALA A 517 8.44 -36.66 13.92
C ALA A 517 9.27 -36.68 15.22
N ASP A 518 8.70 -37.20 16.29
CA ASP A 518 9.28 -37.30 17.65
C ASP A 518 9.03 -36.12 18.62
N MET A 519 8.25 -35.09 18.26
CA MET A 519 7.89 -34.02 19.22
C MET A 519 6.63 -34.29 20.07
N SER A 520 5.97 -35.44 19.93
CA SER A 520 4.67 -35.72 20.58
C SER A 520 4.73 -35.79 22.12
N SER A 521 5.92 -35.91 22.70
CA SER A 521 6.16 -35.81 24.15
C SER A 521 6.85 -34.51 24.58
N ALA A 522 7.08 -33.56 23.64
CA ALA A 522 7.91 -32.37 23.85
C ALA A 522 7.11 -31.06 23.96
N ILE A 523 5.87 -31.01 23.44
CA ILE A 523 5.00 -29.84 23.55
C ILE A 523 3.91 -30.13 24.58
N TYR A 524 3.93 -29.41 25.69
CA TYR A 524 2.88 -29.49 26.72
C TYR A 524 2.02 -28.22 26.69
N ARG A 525 0.70 -28.40 26.67
CA ARG A 525 -0.27 -27.31 26.88
C ARG A 525 -0.79 -27.39 28.30
N PHE A 526 -0.73 -26.29 29.03
CA PHE A 526 -1.48 -26.15 30.28
C PHE A 526 -2.94 -25.80 29.95
N ASN A 527 -3.88 -26.63 30.37
CA ASN A 527 -5.31 -26.42 30.09
C ASN A 527 -6.06 -25.69 31.22
N GLY A 528 -5.33 -25.10 32.17
CA GLY A 528 -5.89 -24.48 33.37
C GLY A 528 -6.04 -25.41 34.56
N THR A 529 -5.74 -26.71 34.42
CA THR A 529 -5.73 -27.67 35.54
C THR A 529 -4.57 -28.64 35.48
N ASN A 530 -4.25 -29.19 34.30
CA ASN A 530 -3.14 -30.11 34.08
C ASN A 530 -2.32 -29.69 32.84
N TYR A 531 -1.06 -30.07 32.81
CA TYR A 531 -0.30 -30.11 31.56
C TYR A 531 -0.68 -31.37 30.79
N SER A 532 -1.09 -31.21 29.54
CA SER A 532 -1.33 -32.32 28.60
C SER A 532 -0.39 -32.19 27.42
N ALA A 533 0.19 -33.31 26.96
CA ALA A 533 0.90 -33.33 25.69
C ALA A 533 -0.02 -32.81 24.58
N TYR A 534 0.48 -31.90 23.76
CA TYR A 534 -0.28 -31.29 22.68
C TYR A 534 -0.68 -32.35 21.66
N THR A 535 -1.97 -32.66 21.62
CA THR A 535 -2.61 -33.39 20.53
C THR A 535 -3.49 -32.41 19.76
N LYS A 536 -3.09 -32.06 18.53
CA LYS A 536 -3.80 -31.28 17.48
C LYS A 536 -5.04 -30.46 17.91
N GLY A 537 -4.99 -29.14 17.69
CA GLY A 537 -6.13 -28.22 17.79
C GLY A 537 -5.74 -26.87 18.42
N ALA A 538 -6.50 -25.81 18.08
CA ALA A 538 -6.19 -24.39 18.26
C ALA A 538 -5.53 -23.94 19.59
N GLY A 539 -4.56 -23.04 19.45
CA GLY A 539 -3.91 -22.25 20.50
C GLY A 539 -4.35 -20.81 20.46
#